data_AF-A0A227J7P6-F1
#
_entry.id   AF-A0A227J7P6-F1
#
_cell.length_a   1.000
_cell.length_b   1.000
_cell.length_c   1.000
_cell.angle_alpha   90.00
_cell.angle_beta   90.00
_cell.angle_gamma   90.00
#
_symmetry.space_group_name_H-M   'P 1'
#
loop_
_entity.id
_entity.type
_entity.pdbx_description
1 polymer ?
#
loop_
_entity_poly.entity_id
_entity_poly.type
_entity_poly.pdbx_seq_one_letter_code
_entity_poly.pdbx_strand_id
1 'polypeptide(L)'
;GKDTADFSTQDASGSTSQAAWLQESIEAGATSLLIDEDTSATNFMIRDERMQALVAKGDEPITPLVDRIGQLRDELDISTIIVMGGSGDYLDVANTVIQMHDYQAVDVTEKAKQVIAQHPT
;
A
#
# COMPACT_ATOMS: atom_id res chain seq x y z
N GLY A 1 -20.71 13.81 -5.58
CA GLY A 1 -19.81 13.28 -4.54
C GLY A 1 -19.58 14.35 -3.50
N LYS A 2 -19.14 13.97 -2.30
CA LYS A 2 -18.58 14.92 -1.33
C LYS A 2 -17.18 15.34 -1.81
N ASP A 3 -16.76 16.54 -1.44
CA ASP A 3 -15.39 16.98 -1.71
C ASP A 3 -14.40 16.15 -0.87
N THR A 4 -13.32 15.68 -1.51
CA THR A 4 -12.26 14.92 -0.86
C THR A 4 -11.04 15.79 -0.52
N ALA A 5 -10.99 17.04 -0.98
CA ALA A 5 -9.93 17.99 -0.64
C ALA A 5 -10.12 18.62 0.75
N ASP A 6 -11.37 18.72 1.21
CA ASP A 6 -11.76 19.17 2.56
C ASP A 6 -12.69 18.12 3.20
N PHE A 7 -12.14 16.91 3.37
CA PHE A 7 -12.94 15.78 3.83
C PHE A 7 -13.15 15.84 5.36
N SER A 8 -14.41 15.72 5.78
CA SER A 8 -14.78 15.59 7.19
C SER A 8 -15.88 14.55 7.39
N THR A 9 -15.73 13.72 8.43
CA THR A 9 -16.73 12.74 8.86
C THR A 9 -16.58 12.46 10.36
N GLN A 10 -17.67 12.00 10.99
CA GLN A 10 -17.65 11.46 12.36
C GLN A 10 -17.66 9.92 12.39
N ASP A 11 -17.78 9.29 11.22
CA ASP A 11 -17.85 7.84 11.06
C ASP A 11 -17.07 7.47 9.79
N ALA A 12 -15.77 7.26 9.94
CA ALA A 12 -14.86 6.95 8.84
C ALA A 12 -14.81 5.43 8.60
N SER A 13 -14.93 5.02 7.33
CA SER A 13 -14.67 3.63 6.96
C SER A 13 -13.18 3.28 7.13
N GLY A 14 -12.83 1.99 7.16
CA GLY A 14 -11.44 1.54 7.36
C GLY A 14 -10.44 2.11 6.36
N SER A 15 -10.77 2.14 5.07
CA SER A 15 -9.89 2.74 4.06
C SER A 15 -9.83 4.27 4.16
N THR A 16 -10.95 4.91 4.53
CA THR A 16 -11.00 6.35 4.73
C THR A 16 -10.15 6.80 5.91
N SER A 17 -10.24 6.10 7.06
CA SER A 17 -9.45 6.40 8.24
C SER A 17 -7.96 6.12 8.00
N GLN A 18 -7.62 5.05 7.27
CA GLN A 18 -6.23 4.75 6.94
C GLN A 18 -5.63 5.76 5.93
N ALA A 19 -6.41 6.22 4.95
CA ALA A 19 -5.99 7.29 4.04
C ALA A 19 -5.80 8.63 4.76
N ALA A 20 -6.70 8.97 5.69
CA ALA A 20 -6.55 10.16 6.54
C ALA A 20 -5.29 10.07 7.40
N TRP A 21 -5.07 8.92 8.07
CA TRP A 21 -3.87 8.69 8.89
C TRP A 21 -2.57 8.83 8.09
N LEU A 22 -2.53 8.32 6.86
CA LEU A 22 -1.38 8.51 5.97
C LEU A 22 -1.12 9.99 5.70
N GLN A 23 -2.16 10.75 5.32
CA GLN A 23 -2.02 12.17 4.97
C GLN A 23 -1.64 13.03 6.19
N GLU A 24 -2.25 12.77 7.35
CA GLU A 24 -1.93 13.41 8.62
C GLU A 24 -0.50 13.10 9.07
N SER A 25 -0.01 11.87 8.87
CA SER A 25 1.37 11.49 9.19
C SER A 25 2.38 12.26 8.34
N ILE A 26 2.08 12.42 7.04
CA ILE A 26 2.90 13.22 6.12
C ILE A 26 2.90 14.69 6.55
N GLU A 27 1.74 15.25 6.88
CA GLU A 27 1.62 16.64 7.36
C GLU A 27 2.39 16.87 8.67
N ALA A 28 2.39 15.87 9.57
CA ALA A 28 3.15 15.89 10.80
C ALA A 28 4.68 15.77 10.61
N GLY A 29 5.15 15.53 9.38
CA GLY A 29 6.57 15.42 9.05
C GLY A 29 7.16 14.03 9.29
N ALA A 30 6.35 12.96 9.25
CA ALA A 30 6.87 11.61 9.33
C ALA A 30 7.74 11.28 8.11
N THR A 31 8.97 10.79 8.36
CA THR A 31 9.91 10.34 7.32
C THR A 31 9.83 8.83 7.10
N SER A 32 9.04 8.11 7.91
CA SER A 32 8.88 6.67 7.82
C SER A 32 7.49 6.22 8.23
N LEU A 33 6.94 5.27 7.49
CA LEU A 33 5.62 4.68 7.72
C LEU A 33 5.76 3.17 7.99
N LEU A 34 5.01 2.67 8.96
CA LEU A 34 5.00 1.26 9.35
C LEU A 34 3.59 0.73 9.18
N ILE A 35 3.43 -0.32 8.37
CA ILE A 35 2.11 -0.86 8.04
C ILE A 35 2.12 -2.38 8.24
N ASP A 36 1.05 -2.89 8.83
CA ASP A 36 0.81 -4.32 8.97
C ASP A 36 -0.47 -4.69 8.20
N GLU A 37 -0.33 -5.55 7.19
CA GLU A 37 -1.44 -5.99 6.34
C GLU A 37 -2.60 -6.58 7.16
N ASP A 38 -2.31 -7.31 8.24
CA ASP A 38 -3.33 -7.98 9.07
C ASP A 38 -4.24 -7.00 9.82
N THR A 39 -3.80 -5.74 9.98
CA THR A 39 -4.55 -4.68 10.67
C THR A 39 -4.99 -3.56 9.73
N SER A 40 -4.74 -3.71 8.43
CA SER A 40 -5.00 -2.69 7.41
C SER A 40 -6.27 -2.98 6.62
N ALA A 41 -6.83 -1.93 6.01
CA ALA A 41 -7.95 -2.06 5.10
C ALA A 41 -7.46 -2.63 3.75
N THR A 42 -7.91 -3.84 3.40
CA THR A 42 -7.47 -4.54 2.17
C THR A 42 -7.70 -3.70 0.90
N ASN A 43 -8.83 -3.02 0.81
CA ASN A 43 -9.18 -2.15 -0.33
C ASN A 43 -8.34 -0.86 -0.41
N PHE A 44 -7.63 -0.50 0.66
CA PHE A 44 -6.64 0.58 0.63
C PHE A 44 -5.27 0.04 0.22
N MET A 45 -4.92 -1.18 0.64
CA MET A 45 -3.59 -1.75 0.43
C MET A 45 -3.37 -2.21 -1.02
N ILE A 46 -4.28 -2.99 -1.58
CA ILE A 46 -4.04 -3.75 -2.82
C ILE A 46 -5.00 -3.38 -3.93
N ARG A 47 -4.67 -3.83 -5.13
CA ARG A 47 -5.44 -3.59 -6.34
C ARG A 47 -6.02 -4.90 -6.85
N ASP A 48 -7.34 -5.08 -6.72
CA ASP A 48 -8.00 -6.28 -7.27
C ASP A 48 -8.38 -6.05 -8.75
N GLU A 49 -7.66 -6.73 -9.65
CA GLU A 49 -7.89 -6.62 -11.10
C GLU A 49 -9.29 -7.07 -11.53
N ARG A 50 -9.89 -8.06 -10.84
CA ARG A 50 -11.24 -8.56 -11.16
C ARG A 50 -12.28 -7.53 -10.76
N MET A 51 -12.09 -6.88 -9.61
CA MET A 51 -12.96 -5.79 -9.18
C MET A 51 -12.87 -4.60 -10.12
N GLN A 52 -11.67 -4.25 -10.62
CA GLN A 52 -11.50 -3.19 -11.62
C GLN A 52 -12.07 -3.54 -12.99
N ALA A 53 -12.08 -4.81 -13.37
CA ALA A 53 -12.75 -5.25 -14.59
C ALA A 53 -14.28 -5.21 -14.45
N LEU A 54 -14.80 -5.37 -13.22
CA LEU A 54 -16.22 -5.37 -12.92
C LEU A 54 -16.78 -3.96 -12.69
N VAL A 55 -16.01 -3.08 -12.04
CA VAL A 55 -16.39 -1.72 -11.66
C VAL A 55 -15.58 -0.75 -12.51
N ALA A 56 -16.26 0.08 -13.31
CA ALA A 56 -15.59 1.07 -14.15
C ALA A 56 -14.73 2.00 -13.29
N LYS A 57 -13.51 2.32 -13.74
CA LYS A 57 -12.55 3.22 -13.04
C LYS A 57 -13.14 4.58 -12.61
N GLY A 58 -14.24 5.03 -13.22
CA GLY A 58 -14.93 6.27 -12.84
C GLY A 58 -15.79 6.17 -11.58
N ASP A 59 -16.14 4.95 -11.16
CA ASP A 59 -17.02 4.66 -10.03
C ASP A 59 -16.26 4.17 -8.78
N GLU A 60 -14.96 3.87 -8.91
CA GLU A 60 -14.11 3.45 -7.80
C GLU A 60 -13.32 4.65 -7.24
N PRO A 61 -13.68 5.18 -6.06
CA PRO A 61 -13.10 6.42 -5.55
C PRO A 61 -11.73 6.26 -4.90
N ILE A 62 -11.23 5.03 -4.73
CA ILE A 62 -10.03 4.73 -3.96
C ILE A 62 -8.86 4.43 -4.89
N THR A 63 -7.80 5.23 -4.79
CA THR A 63 -6.48 4.86 -5.34
C THR A 63 -5.73 4.04 -4.28
N PRO A 64 -5.31 2.80 -4.57
CA PRO A 64 -4.65 1.96 -3.58
C PRO A 64 -3.24 2.47 -3.26
N LEU A 65 -2.73 2.13 -2.07
CA LEU A 65 -1.42 2.56 -1.59
C LEU A 65 -0.28 2.02 -2.47
N VAL A 66 -0.42 0.84 -3.08
CA VAL A 66 0.60 0.28 -4.00
C VAL A 66 0.92 1.23 -5.16
N ASP A 67 -0.05 2.01 -5.63
CA ASP A 67 0.14 2.99 -6.71
C ASP A 67 0.81 4.30 -6.20
N ARG A 68 0.77 4.57 -4.89
CA ARG A 68 1.27 5.81 -4.27
C ARG A 68 2.58 5.64 -3.52
N ILE A 69 2.88 4.45 -3.02
CA ILE A 69 4.03 4.19 -2.17
C ILE A 69 5.37 4.52 -2.86
N GLY A 70 5.46 4.28 -4.17
CA GLY A 70 6.62 4.69 -4.96
C GLY A 70 6.80 6.21 -4.98
N GLN A 71 5.71 6.97 -5.10
CA GLN A 71 5.74 8.44 -5.08
C GLN A 71 6.15 8.97 -3.70
N LEU A 72 5.66 8.35 -2.61
CA LEU A 72 6.08 8.73 -1.25
C LEU A 72 7.60 8.62 -1.08
N ARG A 73 8.21 7.57 -1.62
CA ARG A 73 9.67 7.38 -1.62
C ARG A 73 10.35 8.40 -2.53
N ASP A 74 9.94 8.46 -3.80
CA ASP A 74 10.70 9.16 -4.85
C ASP A 74 10.51 10.69 -4.82
N GLU A 75 9.36 11.17 -4.37
CA GLU A 75 9.00 12.61 -4.36
C GLU A 75 9.12 13.23 -2.97
N LEU A 76 8.82 12.48 -1.90
CA LEU A 76 8.77 12.99 -0.53
C LEU A 76 9.89 12.44 0.38
N ASP A 77 10.73 11.53 -0.12
CA ASP A 77 11.79 10.86 0.66
C ASP A 77 11.27 10.15 1.92
N ILE A 78 10.05 9.61 1.84
CA ILE A 78 9.40 8.87 2.93
C ILE A 78 9.60 7.38 2.70
N SER A 79 10.24 6.72 3.67
CA SER A 79 10.42 5.27 3.67
C SER A 79 9.18 4.55 4.20
N THR A 80 8.91 3.34 3.72
CA THR A 80 7.79 2.53 4.21
C THR A 80 8.23 1.11 4.48
N ILE A 81 7.86 0.56 5.63
CA ILE A 81 8.04 -0.85 5.98
C ILE A 81 6.65 -1.48 6.08
N ILE A 82 6.43 -2.56 5.35
CA ILE A 82 5.15 -3.27 5.31
C ILE A 82 5.35 -4.73 5.69
N VAL A 83 4.61 -5.20 6.68
CA VAL A 83 4.41 -6.64 6.92
C VAL A 83 3.36 -7.13 5.94
N MET A 84 3.76 -8.07 5.08
CA MET A 84 2.95 -8.61 3.99
C MET A 84 2.92 -10.14 4.08
N GLY A 85 1.77 -10.74 3.81
CA GLY A 85 1.57 -12.18 3.71
C GLY A 85 0.52 -12.61 2.68
N GLY A 86 -0.37 -11.71 2.27
CA GLY A 86 -1.51 -12.02 1.39
C GLY A 86 -1.35 -11.62 -0.08
N SER A 87 -0.59 -10.57 -0.38
CA SER A 87 -0.45 -10.01 -1.73
C SER A 87 1.00 -9.97 -2.24
N GLY A 88 1.17 -10.13 -3.55
CA GLY A 88 2.45 -9.99 -4.26
C GLY A 88 2.65 -8.61 -4.90
N ASP A 89 1.65 -7.73 -4.90
CA ASP A 89 1.65 -6.51 -5.73
C ASP A 89 2.75 -5.53 -5.32
N TYR A 90 3.10 -5.50 -4.03
CA TYR A 90 4.17 -4.63 -3.53
C TYR A 90 5.57 -5.11 -3.88
N LEU A 91 5.73 -6.37 -4.35
CA LEU A 91 7.05 -6.89 -4.72
C LEU A 91 7.66 -6.09 -5.87
N ASP A 92 6.85 -5.53 -6.77
CA ASP A 92 7.31 -4.75 -7.93
C ASP A 92 7.91 -3.40 -7.55
N VAL A 93 7.41 -2.78 -6.48
CA VAL A 93 7.86 -1.47 -6.00
C VAL A 93 8.87 -1.56 -4.85
N ALA A 94 8.98 -2.73 -4.20
CA ALA A 94 9.82 -2.94 -3.04
C ALA A 94 11.32 -2.87 -3.36
N ASN A 95 12.07 -2.10 -2.57
CA ASN A 95 13.53 -2.05 -2.66
C ASN A 95 14.20 -3.26 -1.98
N THR A 96 13.56 -3.81 -0.94
CA THR A 96 14.09 -4.92 -0.14
C THR A 96 12.95 -5.80 0.30
N VAL A 97 13.13 -7.11 0.23
CA VAL A 97 12.14 -8.11 0.66
C VAL A 97 12.79 -9.02 1.68
N ILE A 98 12.27 -8.98 2.91
CA ILE A 98 12.74 -9.80 4.02
C ILE A 98 11.68 -10.86 4.31
N GLN A 99 12.07 -12.14 4.20
CA GLN A 99 11.25 -13.26 4.62
C GLN A 99 11.60 -13.62 6.07
N MET A 100 10.57 -13.75 6.92
CA MET A 100 10.72 -14.37 8.23
C MET A 100 10.44 -15.88 8.09
N HIS A 101 11.42 -16.71 8.41
CA HIS A 101 11.28 -18.17 8.42
C HIS A 101 11.85 -18.72 9.73
N ASP A 102 11.07 -19.49 10.47
CA ASP A 102 11.43 -20.00 11.81
C ASP A 102 12.00 -18.91 12.74
N TYR A 103 11.36 -17.73 12.72
CA TYR A 103 11.77 -16.52 13.45
C TYR A 103 13.15 -15.97 13.08
N GLN A 104 13.67 -16.32 11.90
CA GLN A 104 14.92 -15.80 11.35
C GLN A 104 14.65 -14.98 10.09
N ALA A 105 15.32 -13.83 10.00
CA ALA A 105 15.24 -12.95 8.84
C ALA A 105 16.12 -13.46 7.71
N VAL A 106 15.56 -13.56 6.51
CA VAL A 106 16.25 -13.96 5.28
C VAL A 106 15.98 -12.90 4.22
N ASP A 107 17.03 -12.31 3.68
CA ASP A 107 16.91 -11.43 2.51
C ASP A 107 16.58 -12.28 1.28
N VAL A 108 15.39 -12.04 0.72
CA VAL A 108 14.87 -12.74 -0.47
C VAL A 108 14.63 -11.77 -1.62
N THR A 109 15.26 -10.58 -1.60
CA THR A 109 15.06 -9.51 -2.59
C THR A 109 15.30 -10.01 -4.02
N GLU A 110 16.40 -10.72 -4.27
CA GLU A 110 16.70 -11.25 -5.62
C GLU A 110 15.71 -12.36 -6.04
N LYS A 111 15.24 -13.16 -5.10
CA LYS A 111 14.22 -14.18 -5.37
C LYS A 111 12.88 -13.52 -5.71
N ALA A 112 12.50 -12.45 -5.01
CA ALA A 112 11.30 -11.68 -5.31
C ALA A 112 11.34 -11.11 -6.73
N LYS A 113 12.46 -10.48 -7.13
CA LYS A 113 12.66 -9.99 -8.50
C LYS A 113 12.51 -11.09 -9.56
N GLN A 114 13.02 -12.30 -9.29
CA GLN A 114 12.85 -13.44 -10.19
C GLN A 114 11.39 -13.89 -10.33
N VAL A 115 10.61 -13.87 -9.24
CA VAL A 115 9.19 -14.22 -9.26
C VAL A 115 8.40 -13.23 -10.09
N ILE A 116 8.64 -11.93 -9.92
CA ILE A 116 7.97 -10.87 -10.70
C ILE A 116 8.28 -11.04 -12.20
N ALA A 117 9.54 -11.32 -12.54
CA ALA A 117 9.92 -11.57 -13.93
C ALA A 117 9.24 -12.80 -14.55
N GLN A 118 8.85 -13.79 -13.75
CA GLN A 118 8.12 -14.98 -14.20
C GLN A 118 6.61 -14.75 -14.27
N HIS A 119 6.08 -13.84 -13.45
CA HIS A 119 4.66 -13.55 -13.29
C HIS A 119 4.42 -12.03 -13.29
N PRO A 120 4.50 -11.37 -14.45
CA PRO A 120 4.21 -9.94 -14.53
C PRO A 120 2.72 -9.67 -14.29
N THR A 121 2.45 -8.58 -13.56
CA THR A 121 1.14 -7.93 -13.40
C THR A 121 0.85 -7.01 -14.58
#